data_AF-A0A4Y6PXN7-F1
#
_entry.id   AF-A0A4Y6PXN7-F1
#
_cell.length_a   1.000
_cell.length_b   1.000
_cell.length_c   1.000
_cell.angle_alpha   90.00
_cell.angle_beta   90.00
_cell.angle_gamma   90.00
#
_symmetry.space_group_name_H-M   'P 1'
#
loop_
_entity.id
_entity.type
_entity.pdbx_description
1 polymer ?
#
loop_
_entity_poly.entity_id
_entity_poly.type
_entity_poly.pdbx_seq_one_letter_code
_entity_poly.pdbx_strand_id
1 'polypeptide(L)'
;MKASLRSLLVLLALVLLGLPTGCSDDTDGNRDTGTNLQEDGGSDADTTESDVETSDDSGPSEDAADTAPPPEICGDGLLVGDEACDDGNTDPNDGCDDNCEFEDGYACPTPGEACVETTCGDGLFGGGEECDDGNLIAGDGCDPLCREELIWDCEDGTCEPACGDGVTLYPIEECDDGNNTSGDGCSEDCTVEDDFTCTDFQDQTPETIEVPIVLRDFKGVGESGGHPDFERDVCGQLQGMVEDQLDADGKPVYTGAGCAESAESFAQWYRDVDGVNQTVVDTIGLTQRTDLDPSGRTYRFESGNFFPLTDRGFGNTPGQSLNFHFTSEFRSYFEYRGGETLEFTGDDDVWVFVNGRLAVDIGGIHGAENGSVALSDDTDPQTGQVYDDRFDIFEGGVYEIVVFQAERHTTQSNYRLTLSGFLNTGQSTCESDCVENCNPEAECGDGVLDTDAGEECDDGNKQWGDGCDGSCETEPGWVCEDGGSGGSNCIPAG
;
A
#
# COMPACT_ATOMS: atom_id res chain seq x y z
N MET A 1 15.91 31.85 -23.42
CA MET A 1 17.13 31.58 -24.20
C MET A 1 17.95 30.54 -23.43
N LYS A 2 17.90 29.28 -23.89
CA LYS A 2 18.84 28.13 -23.65
C LYS A 2 19.17 27.77 -22.18
N ALA A 3 19.20 26.51 -21.73
CA ALA A 3 18.90 25.19 -22.28
C ALA A 3 18.93 24.18 -21.11
N SER A 4 18.19 23.09 -21.29
CA SER A 4 18.21 21.82 -20.54
C SER A 4 19.62 21.21 -20.39
N LEU A 5 19.86 20.49 -19.27
CA LEU A 5 20.52 19.18 -19.30
C LEU A 5 20.31 18.40 -17.98
N ARG A 6 19.63 17.25 -18.07
CA ARG A 6 19.66 16.15 -17.08
C ARG A 6 20.93 15.31 -17.27
N SER A 7 21.36 14.70 -16.17
CA SER A 7 22.04 13.40 -16.04
C SER A 7 23.57 13.30 -15.87
N LEU A 8 23.90 12.42 -14.90
CA LEU A 8 25.09 11.58 -14.70
C LEU A 8 26.13 11.92 -13.59
N LEU A 9 26.15 11.00 -12.62
CA LEU A 9 27.15 10.62 -11.61
C LEU A 9 28.57 11.20 -11.75
N VAL A 10 29.22 11.49 -10.60
CA VAL A 10 30.51 10.89 -10.17
C VAL A 10 30.80 11.29 -8.70
N LEU A 11 31.05 10.26 -7.88
CA LEU A 11 31.72 10.31 -6.57
C LEU A 11 33.01 11.15 -6.60
N LEU A 12 33.20 12.07 -5.65
CA LEU A 12 34.52 12.29 -5.05
C LEU A 12 34.42 12.95 -3.66
N ALA A 13 34.89 12.21 -2.65
CA ALA A 13 35.11 12.69 -1.29
C ALA A 13 36.18 13.80 -1.24
N LEU A 14 35.96 14.82 -0.42
CA LEU A 14 37.04 15.71 0.04
C LEU A 14 36.80 16.20 1.48
N VAL A 15 37.46 15.48 2.40
CA VAL A 15 38.25 15.95 3.56
C VAL A 15 37.94 17.35 4.12
N LEU A 16 37.58 17.43 5.41
CA LEU A 16 37.88 18.58 6.26
C LEU A 16 38.20 18.19 7.73
N LEU A 17 39.46 18.45 8.11
CA LEU A 17 39.98 18.97 9.41
C LEU A 17 40.01 18.10 10.67
N GLY A 18 41.15 18.12 11.40
CA GLY A 18 41.06 17.86 12.85
C GLY A 18 42.26 17.77 13.83
N LEU A 19 43.55 17.74 13.44
CA LEU A 19 44.74 18.00 14.33
C LEU A 19 44.92 17.10 15.62
N PRO A 20 45.97 17.23 16.48
CA PRO A 20 47.12 16.30 16.47
C PRO A 20 47.50 15.73 17.86
N THR A 21 48.49 14.83 17.92
CA THR A 21 49.46 14.50 19.01
C THR A 21 49.96 13.07 18.75
N GLY A 22 51.22 12.65 18.89
CA GLY A 22 52.49 13.24 19.27
C GLY A 22 53.62 12.30 18.82
N CYS A 23 54.86 12.74 18.99
CA CYS A 23 56.10 12.11 18.50
C CYS A 23 56.49 10.81 19.24
N SER A 24 57.19 9.88 18.57
CA SER A 24 58.62 9.56 18.83
C SER A 24 59.12 8.28 18.12
N ASP A 25 60.22 8.46 17.39
CA ASP A 25 61.44 7.64 17.19
C ASP A 25 61.46 6.10 17.32
N ASP A 26 61.93 5.50 16.22
CA ASP A 26 63.03 4.54 16.05
C ASP A 26 63.24 3.37 17.04
N THR A 27 63.29 2.15 16.51
CA THR A 27 64.53 1.32 16.53
C THR A 27 64.44 0.05 15.69
N ASP A 28 65.51 -0.20 14.94
CA ASP A 28 65.87 -1.44 14.24
C ASP A 28 66.01 -2.66 15.18
N GLY A 29 65.75 -3.87 14.66
CA GLY A 29 66.03 -5.10 15.43
C GLY A 29 65.78 -6.43 14.71
N ASN A 30 66.57 -6.73 13.68
CA ASN A 30 66.74 -8.06 13.07
C ASN A 30 67.25 -9.11 14.09
N ARG A 31 66.65 -10.32 14.13
CA ARG A 31 67.33 -11.66 14.11
C ARG A 31 66.37 -12.86 14.24
N ASP A 32 66.19 -13.53 13.10
CA ASP A 32 66.27 -14.97 12.81
C ASP A 32 66.46 -16.00 13.95
N THR A 33 65.64 -17.06 13.95
CA THR A 33 66.08 -18.48 13.85
C THR A 33 64.92 -19.45 13.54
N GLY A 34 65.03 -20.22 12.44
CA GLY A 34 64.80 -21.68 12.41
C GLY A 34 63.52 -22.22 11.72
N THR A 35 63.54 -22.49 10.39
CA THR A 35 63.64 -23.83 9.70
C THR A 35 62.41 -24.75 9.79
N ASN A 36 61.81 -25.36 8.73
CA ASN A 36 62.32 -26.02 7.51
C ASN A 36 61.10 -26.25 6.53
N LEU A 37 61.09 -25.83 5.24
CA LEU A 37 61.41 -26.57 3.97
C LEU A 37 60.69 -27.95 3.83
N GLN A 38 60.06 -28.38 2.72
CA GLN A 38 60.34 -28.26 1.26
C GLN A 38 59.16 -28.88 0.43
N GLU A 39 58.55 -28.21 -0.57
CA GLU A 39 58.69 -28.23 -2.07
C GLU A 39 58.38 -29.53 -2.88
N ASP A 40 57.58 -29.32 -3.94
CA ASP A 40 57.54 -29.91 -5.32
C ASP A 40 57.35 -31.44 -5.51
N GLY A 41 56.71 -32.01 -6.55
CA GLY A 41 56.21 -31.58 -7.86
C GLY A 41 56.30 -32.78 -8.85
N GLY A 42 55.27 -33.01 -9.68
CA GLY A 42 55.38 -33.50 -11.08
C GLY A 42 55.70 -34.98 -11.48
N SER A 43 54.80 -35.54 -12.29
CA SER A 43 54.97 -36.29 -13.58
C SER A 43 55.35 -37.79 -13.69
N ASP A 44 54.42 -38.52 -14.34
CA ASP A 44 54.52 -39.41 -15.53
C ASP A 44 55.08 -40.85 -15.55
N ALA A 45 54.40 -41.64 -16.42
CA ALA A 45 54.73 -42.91 -17.12
C ALA A 45 54.37 -44.24 -16.41
N ASP A 46 53.34 -44.98 -16.87
CA ASP A 46 53.27 -45.92 -18.03
C ASP A 46 53.85 -47.32 -17.72
N THR A 47 52.97 -48.35 -17.69
CA THR A 47 53.11 -49.63 -18.43
C THR A 47 51.98 -50.61 -18.12
N THR A 48 51.49 -51.23 -19.19
CA THR A 48 50.42 -52.21 -19.40
C THR A 48 50.75 -53.64 -18.95
N GLU A 49 49.72 -54.45 -18.62
CA GLU A 49 49.31 -55.76 -19.23
C GLU A 49 48.03 -56.26 -18.49
N SER A 50 46.85 -56.35 -19.15
CA SER A 50 46.24 -57.55 -19.77
C SER A 50 45.84 -58.64 -18.73
N ASP A 51 44.58 -59.06 -18.55
CA ASP A 51 43.62 -59.61 -19.52
C ASP A 51 42.17 -59.70 -18.96
N VAL A 52 41.25 -59.86 -19.93
CA VAL A 52 39.92 -60.51 -19.90
C VAL A 52 38.69 -59.58 -19.94
N GLU A 53 38.24 -59.35 -21.17
CA GLU A 53 36.87 -59.03 -21.55
C GLU A 53 35.93 -60.22 -21.32
N THR A 54 34.80 -60.00 -20.65
CA THR A 54 33.52 -60.64 -21.02
C THR A 54 32.40 -59.60 -20.88
N SER A 55 31.57 -59.60 -21.91
CA SER A 55 30.52 -58.64 -22.24
C SER A 55 29.22 -58.81 -21.43
N ASP A 56 28.40 -57.76 -21.55
CA ASP A 56 26.94 -57.71 -21.39
C ASP A 56 26.38 -57.79 -19.96
N ASP A 57 25.84 -56.69 -19.44
CA ASP A 57 24.37 -56.50 -19.35
C ASP A 57 24.03 -55.09 -18.83
N SER A 58 22.89 -54.59 -19.28
CA SER A 58 22.42 -53.21 -19.13
C SER A 58 21.95 -52.91 -17.71
N GLY A 59 22.40 -51.79 -17.13
CA GLY A 59 21.82 -51.19 -15.92
C GLY A 59 21.77 -49.66 -16.07
N PRO A 60 20.64 -49.01 -15.80
CA PRO A 60 20.45 -47.58 -16.11
C PRO A 60 21.22 -46.68 -15.14
N SER A 61 21.37 -45.44 -15.58
CA SER A 61 22.10 -44.33 -14.97
C SER A 61 21.77 -44.09 -13.50
N GLU A 62 22.79 -43.67 -12.76
CA GLU A 62 22.65 -43.04 -11.45
C GLU A 62 21.92 -41.71 -11.61
N ASP A 63 20.60 -41.73 -11.40
CA ASP A 63 19.80 -40.53 -11.18
C ASP A 63 20.13 -39.96 -9.79
N ALA A 64 20.41 -38.66 -9.77
CA ALA A 64 20.53 -37.89 -8.55
C ALA A 64 19.29 -38.12 -7.68
N ALA A 65 19.50 -38.48 -6.42
CA ALA A 65 18.44 -38.62 -5.44
C ALA A 65 17.73 -37.27 -5.28
N ASP A 66 16.56 -37.20 -5.91
CA ASP A 66 15.45 -36.35 -5.55
C ASP A 66 15.02 -36.71 -4.11
N THR A 67 15.66 -36.08 -3.12
CA THR A 67 15.16 -36.11 -1.75
C THR A 67 13.97 -35.18 -1.68
N ALA A 68 12.77 -35.75 -1.73
CA ALA A 68 11.53 -35.06 -1.39
C ALA A 68 11.73 -34.25 -0.08
N PRO A 69 11.15 -33.05 0.03
CA PRO A 69 11.16 -32.30 1.28
C PRO A 69 10.64 -33.18 2.43
N PRO A 70 11.18 -33.01 3.65
CA PRO A 70 10.69 -33.77 4.80
C PRO A 70 9.18 -33.57 4.94
N PRO A 71 8.42 -34.59 5.41
CA PRO A 71 7.00 -34.44 5.62
C PRO A 71 6.73 -33.32 6.61
N GLU A 72 5.74 -32.49 6.32
CA GLU A 72 5.17 -31.49 7.23
C GLU A 72 4.59 -32.24 8.43
N ILE A 73 5.09 -31.94 9.63
CA ILE A 73 4.67 -32.59 10.87
C ILE A 73 4.45 -31.50 11.89
N CYS A 74 3.18 -31.17 12.05
CA CYS A 74 2.80 -30.18 13.02
C CYS A 74 3.20 -30.57 14.45
N GLY A 75 3.81 -29.62 15.15
CA GLY A 75 4.25 -29.76 16.54
C GLY A 75 5.61 -30.44 16.68
N ASP A 76 6.45 -30.45 15.64
CA ASP A 76 7.79 -31.03 15.69
C ASP A 76 8.90 -29.99 15.99
N GLY A 77 8.52 -28.72 16.07
CA GLY A 77 9.38 -27.59 16.41
C GLY A 77 10.10 -26.98 15.21
N LEU A 78 9.67 -27.30 13.99
CA LEU A 78 10.23 -26.78 12.74
C LEU A 78 9.09 -26.17 11.93
N LEU A 79 9.37 -25.05 11.26
CA LEU A 79 8.44 -24.46 10.28
C LEU A 79 8.91 -24.87 8.88
N VAL A 80 8.22 -25.79 8.24
CA VAL A 80 8.60 -26.38 6.94
C VAL A 80 7.39 -26.48 6.02
N GLY A 81 7.61 -26.22 4.73
CA GLY A 81 6.55 -26.39 3.72
C GLY A 81 5.47 -25.33 3.89
N ASP A 82 4.21 -25.76 3.92
CA ASP A 82 3.04 -24.89 4.02
C ASP A 82 2.55 -24.66 5.48
N GLU A 83 3.36 -25.04 6.50
CA GLU A 83 3.05 -24.75 7.91
C GLU A 83 3.04 -23.23 8.16
N ALA A 84 1.93 -22.69 8.67
CA ALA A 84 1.85 -21.28 9.05
C ALA A 84 2.51 -21.00 10.41
N CYS A 85 2.47 -21.99 11.31
CA CYS A 85 3.08 -21.96 12.63
C CYS A 85 3.60 -23.35 13.04
N ASP A 86 4.45 -23.40 14.06
CA ASP A 86 4.75 -24.62 14.82
C ASP A 86 5.21 -24.21 16.23
N ASP A 87 4.50 -24.64 17.26
CA ASP A 87 4.78 -24.28 18.65
C ASP A 87 5.44 -25.44 19.46
N GLY A 88 5.84 -26.50 18.76
CA GLY A 88 6.48 -27.68 19.32
C GLY A 88 5.52 -28.70 19.92
N ASN A 89 4.21 -28.54 19.74
CA ASN A 89 3.22 -29.52 20.13
C ASN A 89 1.92 -29.47 19.28
N THR A 90 0.87 -30.19 19.68
CA THR A 90 -0.42 -30.24 18.94
C THR A 90 -1.62 -30.06 19.89
N ASP A 91 -1.39 -29.44 21.04
CA ASP A 91 -2.44 -29.11 22.00
C ASP A 91 -3.16 -27.86 21.47
N PRO A 92 -4.50 -27.81 21.43
CA PRO A 92 -5.18 -26.61 20.96
C PRO A 92 -5.24 -25.52 22.06
N ASN A 93 -5.39 -24.27 21.65
CA ASN A 93 -5.48 -23.04 22.44
C ASN A 93 -4.15 -22.60 23.08
N ASP A 94 -3.03 -22.88 22.44
CA ASP A 94 -1.69 -22.37 22.78
C ASP A 94 -1.03 -21.56 21.65
N GLY A 95 -1.74 -21.36 20.54
CA GLY A 95 -1.43 -20.43 19.45
C GLY A 95 -1.13 -21.09 18.11
N CYS A 96 -0.95 -22.41 18.06
CA CYS A 96 -0.80 -23.17 16.82
C CYS A 96 -1.63 -24.44 16.86
N ASP A 97 -2.57 -24.60 15.93
CA ASP A 97 -3.52 -25.71 15.96
C ASP A 97 -2.92 -27.04 15.47
N ASP A 98 -3.69 -28.14 15.52
CA ASP A 98 -3.22 -29.46 15.09
C ASP A 98 -3.03 -29.62 13.57
N ASN A 99 -3.35 -28.58 12.79
CA ASN A 99 -3.16 -28.46 11.35
C ASN A 99 -2.07 -27.44 10.99
N CYS A 100 -1.36 -26.88 11.97
CA CYS A 100 -0.34 -25.86 11.80
C CYS A 100 -0.87 -24.55 11.20
N GLU A 101 -2.12 -24.24 11.55
CA GLU A 101 -2.74 -22.93 11.35
C GLU A 101 -2.65 -22.13 12.65
N PHE A 102 -2.42 -20.82 12.55
CA PHE A 102 -2.45 -19.94 13.70
C PHE A 102 -3.83 -19.97 14.36
N GLU A 103 -3.85 -19.95 15.69
CA GLU A 103 -5.09 -19.74 16.43
C GLU A 103 -5.36 -18.23 16.60
N ASP A 104 -6.63 -17.83 16.50
CA ASP A 104 -7.05 -16.42 16.59
C ASP A 104 -6.43 -15.69 17.80
N GLY A 105 -5.72 -14.59 17.54
CA GLY A 105 -5.08 -13.75 18.54
C GLY A 105 -3.71 -14.23 19.01
N TYR A 106 -3.05 -15.16 18.29
CA TYR A 106 -1.71 -15.62 18.60
C TYR A 106 -0.74 -15.50 17.43
N ALA A 107 0.51 -15.17 17.73
CA ALA A 107 1.64 -15.23 16.82
C ALA A 107 2.73 -16.16 17.38
N CYS A 108 3.41 -16.88 16.48
CA CYS A 108 4.44 -17.86 16.83
C CYS A 108 5.80 -17.42 16.26
N PRO A 109 6.47 -16.42 16.88
CA PRO A 109 7.66 -15.77 16.31
C PRO A 109 8.90 -16.67 16.27
N THR A 110 8.89 -17.79 16.98
CA THR A 110 10.00 -18.74 17.00
C THR A 110 9.44 -20.15 16.91
N PRO A 111 9.70 -20.88 15.82
CA PRO A 111 9.24 -22.26 15.67
C PRO A 111 9.71 -23.14 16.83
N GLY A 112 8.80 -23.97 17.36
CA GLY A 112 9.04 -24.88 18.48
C GLY A 112 9.03 -24.24 19.87
N GLU A 113 8.70 -22.96 19.98
CA GLU A 113 8.47 -22.26 21.26
C GLU A 113 7.01 -21.85 21.38
N ALA A 114 6.54 -21.65 22.62
CA ALA A 114 5.15 -21.25 22.87
C ALA A 114 4.83 -19.92 22.17
N CYS A 115 3.70 -19.90 21.47
CA CYS A 115 3.19 -18.69 20.83
C CYS A 115 2.78 -17.66 21.88
N VAL A 116 2.65 -16.40 21.43
CA VAL A 116 2.31 -15.26 22.26
C VAL A 116 1.02 -14.64 21.76
N GLU A 117 0.24 -14.03 22.67
CA GLU A 117 -0.89 -13.21 22.26
C GLU A 117 -0.37 -12.06 21.39
N THR A 118 -1.00 -11.85 20.23
CA THR A 118 -0.70 -10.75 19.31
C THR A 118 -1.84 -9.73 19.30
N THR A 119 -1.49 -8.49 19.00
CA THR A 119 -2.45 -7.44 18.69
C THR A 119 -1.93 -6.62 17.54
N CYS A 120 -2.83 -6.29 16.62
CA CYS A 120 -2.53 -5.40 15.51
C CYS A 120 -1.62 -4.21 15.84
N GLY A 121 -0.55 -4.09 15.06
CA GLY A 121 0.49 -3.09 15.17
C GLY A 121 1.59 -3.41 16.17
N ASP A 122 1.77 -4.69 16.56
CA ASP A 122 2.83 -5.11 17.49
C ASP A 122 4.08 -5.70 16.79
N GLY A 123 4.00 -5.87 15.47
CA GLY A 123 5.06 -6.39 14.60
C GLY A 123 5.06 -7.91 14.53
N LEU A 124 4.02 -8.58 15.02
CA LEU A 124 3.89 -10.04 15.05
C LEU A 124 2.67 -10.49 14.26
N PHE A 125 2.88 -10.87 13.01
CA PHE A 125 1.85 -11.51 12.19
C PHE A 125 1.36 -12.82 12.82
N GLY A 126 0.05 -12.92 13.08
CA GLY A 126 -0.56 -14.08 13.70
C GLY A 126 -1.98 -14.38 13.24
N GLY A 127 -2.63 -15.32 13.93
CA GLY A 127 -3.97 -15.79 13.60
C GLY A 127 -5.02 -14.69 13.73
N GLY A 128 -5.78 -14.47 12.66
CA GLY A 128 -6.84 -13.46 12.59
C GLY A 128 -6.40 -12.08 12.09
N GLU A 129 -5.12 -11.92 11.73
CA GLU A 129 -4.56 -10.73 11.07
C GLU A 129 -4.30 -11.03 9.59
N GLU A 130 -4.58 -10.08 8.70
CA GLU A 130 -4.21 -10.18 7.28
C GLU A 130 -2.80 -9.61 7.05
N CYS A 131 -2.35 -8.69 7.90
CA CYS A 131 -1.02 -8.08 7.92
C CYS A 131 -0.67 -7.60 9.34
N ASP A 132 0.60 -7.24 9.58
CA ASP A 132 1.02 -6.41 10.73
C ASP A 132 2.33 -5.68 10.39
N ASP A 133 2.31 -4.35 10.31
CA ASP A 133 3.47 -3.52 9.97
C ASP A 133 4.18 -2.91 11.19
N GLY A 134 3.81 -3.35 12.39
CA GLY A 134 4.40 -2.92 13.65
C GLY A 134 3.88 -1.58 14.18
N ASN A 135 2.79 -1.04 13.61
CA ASN A 135 2.12 0.12 14.18
C ASN A 135 0.62 0.22 13.80
N LEU A 136 -0.03 1.33 14.16
CA LEU A 136 -1.47 1.58 13.93
C LEU A 136 -1.69 2.87 13.11
N ILE A 137 -0.72 3.22 12.27
CA ILE A 137 -0.87 4.24 11.22
C ILE A 137 -1.65 3.57 10.07
N ALA A 138 -2.29 4.38 9.24
CA ALA A 138 -2.98 3.88 8.07
C ALA A 138 -2.33 4.50 6.83
N GLY A 139 -2.28 3.73 5.75
CA GLY A 139 -1.63 3.99 4.49
C GLY A 139 -0.13 3.73 4.48
N ASP A 140 0.39 2.96 5.45
CA ASP A 140 1.76 2.46 5.48
C ASP A 140 1.87 0.95 5.27
N GLY A 141 0.77 0.28 4.91
CA GLY A 141 0.75 -1.12 4.49
C GLY A 141 -0.30 -1.95 5.18
N CYS A 142 -0.51 -1.70 6.47
CA CYS A 142 -1.48 -2.43 7.27
C CYS A 142 -2.44 -1.49 7.99
N ASP A 143 -3.75 -1.66 7.81
CA ASP A 143 -4.70 -0.78 8.45
C ASP A 143 -4.73 -1.03 9.97
N PRO A 144 -5.25 -0.09 10.79
CA PRO A 144 -5.33 -0.29 12.24
C PRO A 144 -6.21 -1.47 12.71
N LEU A 145 -6.91 -2.15 11.80
CA LEU A 145 -7.71 -3.35 12.03
C LEU A 145 -7.00 -4.63 11.51
N CYS A 146 -5.74 -4.51 11.10
CA CYS A 146 -4.89 -5.55 10.53
C CYS A 146 -5.49 -6.17 9.28
N ARG A 147 -6.03 -5.31 8.43
CA ARG A 147 -6.41 -5.62 7.06
C ARG A 147 -5.37 -5.08 6.12
N GLU A 148 -5.06 -5.86 5.09
CA GLU A 148 -4.23 -5.37 4.00
C GLU A 148 -4.87 -4.10 3.43
N GLU A 149 -4.08 -3.04 3.34
CA GLU A 149 -4.55 -1.81 2.75
C GLU A 149 -4.60 -1.99 1.25
N LEU A 150 -5.75 -1.73 0.64
CA LEU A 150 -5.99 -2.00 -0.79
C LEU A 150 -4.84 -1.50 -1.66
N ILE A 151 -4.30 -0.34 -1.29
CA ILE A 151 -3.27 0.43 -1.99
C ILE A 151 -1.89 -0.23 -1.96
N TRP A 152 -1.59 -1.20 -1.09
CA TRP A 152 -0.21 -1.65 -0.83
C TRP A 152 -0.06 -3.18 -0.83
N ASP A 153 0.87 -3.70 -1.64
CA ASP A 153 1.40 -5.06 -1.52
C ASP A 153 2.65 -5.01 -0.64
N CYS A 154 2.59 -5.67 0.51
CA CYS A 154 3.63 -5.65 1.53
C CYS A 154 4.40 -6.97 1.58
N GLU A 155 4.93 -7.42 0.45
CA GLU A 155 5.85 -8.56 0.40
C GLU A 155 7.19 -8.21 1.09
N ASP A 156 7.67 -9.08 1.99
CA ASP A 156 8.94 -8.93 2.73
C ASP A 156 9.10 -7.61 3.54
N GLY A 157 8.00 -6.99 3.96
CA GLY A 157 8.00 -5.78 4.79
C GLY A 157 8.37 -4.49 4.06
N THR A 158 8.27 -4.48 2.72
CA THR A 158 8.30 -3.26 1.90
C THR A 158 6.97 -3.14 1.18
N CYS A 159 6.25 -2.04 1.40
CA CYS A 159 4.96 -1.82 0.78
C CYS A 159 5.15 -1.02 -0.52
N GLU A 160 4.69 -1.58 -1.65
CA GLU A 160 4.60 -0.91 -2.96
C GLU A 160 3.15 -0.88 -3.44
N PRO A 161 2.73 0.08 -4.28
CA PRO A 161 1.36 0.11 -4.79
C PRO A 161 0.92 -1.19 -5.44
N ALA A 162 -0.20 -1.73 -4.98
CA ALA A 162 -0.71 -3.02 -5.44
C ALA A 162 -1.49 -2.86 -6.76
N CYS A 163 -0.92 -3.34 -7.85
CA CYS A 163 -1.67 -3.42 -9.09
C CYS A 163 -2.78 -4.49 -9.02
N GLY A 164 -3.91 -4.18 -9.62
CA GLY A 164 -5.11 -5.01 -9.72
C GLY A 164 -6.02 -4.94 -8.49
N ASP A 165 -5.84 -3.97 -7.61
CA ASP A 165 -6.61 -3.79 -6.36
C ASP A 165 -7.95 -3.05 -6.56
N GLY A 166 -8.17 -2.53 -7.77
CA GLY A 166 -9.31 -1.74 -8.17
C GLY A 166 -9.19 -0.26 -7.81
N VAL A 167 -7.99 0.23 -7.50
CA VAL A 167 -7.66 1.54 -6.94
C VAL A 167 -6.46 2.14 -7.70
N THR A 168 -6.73 2.95 -8.73
CA THR A 168 -5.66 3.63 -9.48
C THR A 168 -5.02 4.79 -8.68
N LEU A 169 -3.73 4.69 -8.38
CA LEU A 169 -2.92 5.73 -7.73
C LEU A 169 -2.15 6.62 -8.72
N TYR A 170 -2.64 7.82 -9.01
CA TYR A 170 -1.88 8.76 -9.82
C TYR A 170 -0.75 9.46 -9.01
N PRO A 171 0.48 9.61 -9.54
CA PRO A 171 0.98 9.22 -10.86
C PRO A 171 1.77 7.90 -10.85
N ILE A 172 1.51 7.02 -9.89
CA ILE A 172 2.24 5.76 -9.71
C ILE A 172 1.73 4.69 -10.69
N GLU A 173 0.42 4.64 -10.90
CA GLU A 173 -0.28 3.72 -11.81
C GLU A 173 -0.92 4.51 -12.96
N GLU A 174 -0.88 3.95 -14.17
CA GLU A 174 -1.52 4.54 -15.35
C GLU A 174 -2.97 4.04 -15.54
N CYS A 175 -3.30 2.88 -14.95
CA CYS A 175 -4.63 2.27 -14.85
C CYS A 175 -4.64 1.28 -13.68
N ASP A 176 -5.83 0.90 -13.22
CA ASP A 176 -6.03 -0.31 -12.40
C ASP A 176 -7.41 -0.90 -12.70
N ASP A 177 -7.50 -2.02 -13.41
CA ASP A 177 -8.77 -2.61 -13.77
C ASP A 177 -9.24 -3.72 -12.81
N GLY A 178 -8.74 -3.72 -11.57
CA GLY A 178 -9.20 -4.59 -10.48
C GLY A 178 -8.77 -6.05 -10.62
N ASN A 179 -7.78 -6.33 -11.47
CA ASN A 179 -7.15 -7.63 -11.58
C ASN A 179 -5.74 -7.56 -12.20
N ASN A 180 -4.97 -8.66 -12.15
CA ASN A 180 -3.61 -8.75 -12.70
C ASN A 180 -3.53 -9.53 -14.03
N THR A 181 -4.61 -9.58 -14.82
CA THR A 181 -4.64 -10.30 -16.10
C THR A 181 -4.26 -9.37 -17.23
N SER A 182 -3.07 -9.52 -17.82
CA SER A 182 -2.76 -8.75 -19.04
C SER A 182 -3.67 -9.12 -20.23
N GLY A 183 -3.96 -8.15 -21.09
CA GLY A 183 -4.72 -8.25 -22.33
C GLY A 183 -6.18 -7.78 -22.26
N ASP A 184 -6.63 -7.27 -21.11
CA ASP A 184 -7.96 -6.69 -20.88
C ASP A 184 -7.95 -5.15 -20.81
N GLY A 185 -6.77 -4.55 -20.96
CA GLY A 185 -6.56 -3.11 -21.09
C GLY A 185 -5.72 -2.50 -19.99
N CYS A 186 -5.56 -3.16 -18.85
CA CYS A 186 -4.58 -2.81 -17.83
C CYS A 186 -3.62 -3.97 -17.57
N SER A 187 -2.32 -3.71 -17.68
CA SER A 187 -1.29 -4.75 -17.47
C SER A 187 -1.09 -5.07 -15.98
N GLU A 188 -0.40 -6.18 -15.69
CA GLU A 188 0.00 -6.56 -14.32
C GLU A 188 0.96 -5.56 -13.64
N ASP A 189 1.55 -4.66 -14.42
CA ASP A 189 2.41 -3.57 -13.96
C ASP A 189 1.65 -2.21 -13.88
N CYS A 190 0.31 -2.23 -13.97
CA CYS A 190 -0.58 -1.07 -13.95
C CYS A 190 -0.22 0.00 -14.99
N THR A 191 0.24 -0.47 -16.15
CA THR A 191 0.41 0.32 -17.36
C THR A 191 -0.75 0.09 -18.31
N VAL A 192 -1.21 1.15 -18.98
CA VAL A 192 -2.26 1.05 -20.00
C VAL A 192 -1.71 0.23 -21.16
N GLU A 193 -2.45 -0.80 -21.55
CA GLU A 193 -2.03 -1.68 -22.63
C GLU A 193 -2.20 -1.02 -24.01
N ASP A 194 -1.39 -1.46 -24.98
CA ASP A 194 -1.45 -0.94 -26.35
C ASP A 194 -2.87 -1.13 -26.94
N ASP A 195 -3.36 -0.09 -27.64
CA ASP A 195 -4.70 -0.05 -28.26
C ASP A 195 -5.89 -0.09 -27.26
N PHE A 196 -5.64 0.24 -25.99
CA PHE A 196 -6.70 0.52 -25.01
C PHE A 196 -6.68 1.98 -24.57
N THR A 197 -7.87 2.53 -24.35
CA THR A 197 -8.04 3.74 -23.54
C THR A 197 -8.70 3.32 -22.24
N CYS A 198 -7.91 3.39 -21.17
CA CYS A 198 -8.43 3.30 -19.82
C CYS A 198 -9.00 4.66 -19.41
N THR A 199 -10.23 4.62 -18.92
CA THR A 199 -10.82 5.74 -18.22
C THR A 199 -11.04 5.34 -16.77
N ASP A 200 -10.52 6.14 -15.86
CA ASP A 200 -10.76 5.97 -14.42
C ASP A 200 -12.24 6.21 -14.15
N PHE A 201 -13.08 5.16 -14.20
CA PHE A 201 -14.51 5.33 -13.98
C PHE A 201 -15.29 4.03 -13.69
N GLN A 202 -16.11 4.10 -12.63
CA GLN A 202 -17.58 4.01 -12.68
C GLN A 202 -18.20 4.79 -11.49
N ASP A 203 -19.33 5.47 -11.76
CA ASP A 203 -20.19 6.35 -10.93
C ASP A 203 -20.82 5.71 -9.65
N GLN A 204 -20.31 4.57 -9.16
CA GLN A 204 -20.85 3.90 -7.97
C GLN A 204 -19.96 4.15 -6.75
N THR A 205 -19.79 5.41 -6.39
CA THR A 205 -19.33 5.78 -5.03
C THR A 205 -20.32 5.19 -4.02
N PRO A 206 -19.90 4.33 -3.07
CA PRO A 206 -20.82 3.73 -2.11
C PRO A 206 -21.51 4.81 -1.28
N GLU A 207 -22.77 4.61 -0.88
CA GLU A 207 -23.51 5.58 -0.06
C GLU A 207 -22.79 5.84 1.28
N THR A 208 -22.00 4.88 1.76
CA THR A 208 -21.19 5.00 2.97
C THR A 208 -19.85 4.32 2.75
N ILE A 209 -18.78 4.94 3.25
CA ILE A 209 -17.44 4.38 3.38
C ILE A 209 -17.15 4.19 4.86
N GLU A 210 -16.42 3.13 5.19
CA GLU A 210 -16.07 2.78 6.56
C GLU A 210 -14.55 2.92 6.68
N VAL A 211 -14.08 3.83 7.54
CA VAL A 211 -12.65 4.12 7.69
C VAL A 211 -12.23 3.81 9.12
N PRO A 212 -11.10 3.13 9.35
CA PRO A 212 -10.58 2.92 10.69
C PRO A 212 -10.34 4.23 11.44
N ILE A 213 -10.56 4.21 12.75
CA ILE A 213 -10.24 5.31 13.65
C ILE A 213 -9.57 4.75 14.90
N VAL A 214 -8.42 5.32 15.26
CA VAL A 214 -7.68 4.93 16.46
C VAL A 214 -8.11 5.83 17.60
N LEU A 215 -8.74 5.25 18.62
CA LEU A 215 -9.18 5.95 19.82
C LEU A 215 -8.26 5.59 20.97
N ARG A 216 -7.90 6.56 21.80
CA ARG A 216 -7.12 6.31 23.02
C ARG A 216 -7.86 6.84 24.22
N ASP A 217 -8.17 5.95 25.15
CA ASP A 217 -8.87 6.27 26.40
C ASP A 217 -7.90 6.76 27.48
N PHE A 218 -8.30 7.76 28.25
CA PHE A 218 -7.53 8.35 29.33
C PHE A 218 -8.35 8.41 30.61
N LYS A 219 -7.66 8.42 31.74
CA LYS A 219 -8.27 8.78 33.03
C LYS A 219 -8.07 10.26 33.29
N GLY A 220 -9.07 10.95 33.83
CA GLY A 220 -8.98 12.37 34.17
C GLY A 220 -8.03 12.62 35.35
N VAL A 221 -7.47 13.83 35.46
CA VAL A 221 -6.46 14.22 36.47
C VAL A 221 -6.85 13.93 37.94
N GLY A 222 -8.15 13.83 38.23
CA GLY A 222 -8.69 13.52 39.56
C GLY A 222 -8.64 12.03 39.94
N GLU A 223 -8.29 11.16 39.00
CA GLU A 223 -8.31 9.71 39.14
C GLU A 223 -6.94 9.12 39.49
N SER A 224 -6.95 7.88 40.00
CA SER A 224 -5.71 7.15 40.23
C SER A 224 -5.06 6.79 38.89
N GLY A 225 -3.87 7.34 38.62
CA GLY A 225 -3.22 7.20 37.31
C GLY A 225 -3.82 8.13 36.25
N GLY A 226 -4.54 9.18 36.66
CA GLY A 226 -5.09 10.19 35.76
C GLY A 226 -4.01 10.96 34.99
N HIS A 227 -4.29 11.25 33.74
CA HIS A 227 -3.45 12.07 32.88
C HIS A 227 -3.62 13.57 33.22
N PRO A 228 -2.54 14.37 33.29
CA PRO A 228 -2.60 15.76 33.76
C PRO A 228 -3.37 16.72 32.83
N ASP A 229 -3.60 16.32 31.58
CA ASP A 229 -4.21 17.15 30.55
C ASP A 229 -5.72 16.94 30.35
N PHE A 230 -6.33 15.97 31.03
CA PHE A 230 -7.77 15.65 30.96
C PHE A 230 -8.48 16.10 32.24
N GLU A 231 -9.58 16.86 32.11
CA GLU A 231 -10.20 17.70 33.17
C GLU A 231 -9.30 18.80 33.73
N ARG A 232 -8.45 19.40 32.90
CA ARG A 232 -7.69 20.61 33.29
C ARG A 232 -8.55 21.87 33.17
N ASP A 233 -8.04 22.98 33.70
CA ASP A 233 -8.67 24.29 33.58
C ASP A 233 -8.93 24.67 32.11
N VAL A 234 -10.18 25.05 31.81
CA VAL A 234 -10.63 25.48 30.47
C VAL A 234 -9.79 26.66 29.98
N CYS A 235 -9.03 26.42 28.91
CA CYS A 235 -8.14 27.42 28.32
C CYS A 235 -8.80 28.26 27.21
N GLY A 236 -10.01 27.91 26.78
CA GLY A 236 -10.67 28.50 25.62
C GLY A 236 -10.02 28.07 24.30
N GLN A 237 -10.50 28.62 23.20
CA GLN A 237 -9.88 28.40 21.88
C GLN A 237 -8.44 28.96 21.86
N LEU A 238 -7.49 28.08 21.57
CA LEU A 238 -6.06 28.34 21.57
C LEU A 238 -5.38 27.69 20.37
N GLN A 239 -5.11 28.51 19.36
CA GLN A 239 -4.30 28.11 18.21
C GLN A 239 -2.81 28.17 18.51
N GLY A 240 -2.02 27.45 17.71
CA GLY A 240 -0.58 27.35 17.78
C GLY A 240 -0.09 26.35 18.83
N MET A 241 -0.95 25.44 19.30
CA MET A 241 -0.53 24.38 20.23
C MET A 241 0.38 23.35 19.56
N VAL A 242 0.19 23.11 18.26
CA VAL A 242 0.98 22.17 17.47
C VAL A 242 1.86 22.89 16.45
N GLU A 243 3.00 22.29 16.11
CA GLU A 243 3.86 22.75 15.02
C GLU A 243 3.16 22.59 13.66
N ASP A 244 3.66 23.30 12.65
CA ASP A 244 3.09 23.27 11.29
C ASP A 244 3.32 21.92 10.59
N GLN A 245 4.24 21.09 11.08
CA GLN A 245 4.57 19.78 10.51
C GLN A 245 4.42 18.68 11.56
N LEU A 246 3.97 17.52 11.11
CA LEU A 246 4.00 16.29 11.91
C LEU A 246 5.46 15.84 12.13
N ASP A 247 5.68 15.07 13.18
CA ASP A 247 6.97 14.38 13.38
C ASP A 247 7.14 13.16 12.46
N ALA A 248 8.25 12.44 12.63
CA ALA A 248 8.58 11.28 11.81
C ALA A 248 7.60 10.10 11.97
N ASP A 249 6.84 10.05 13.06
CA ASP A 249 5.80 9.03 13.30
C ASP A 249 4.41 9.53 12.85
N GLY A 250 4.39 10.66 12.12
CA GLY A 250 3.18 11.32 11.67
C GLY A 250 2.34 11.90 12.82
N LYS A 251 2.92 12.24 13.97
CA LYS A 251 2.16 12.74 15.14
C LYS A 251 2.34 14.26 15.33
N PRO A 252 1.35 14.96 15.92
CA PRO A 252 1.46 16.39 16.17
C PRO A 252 2.53 16.69 17.23
N VAL A 253 3.29 17.76 17.01
CA VAL A 253 4.38 18.19 17.90
C VAL A 253 3.96 19.40 18.71
N TYR A 254 4.04 19.35 20.04
CA TYR A 254 3.65 20.45 20.90
C TYR A 254 4.64 21.62 20.87
N THR A 255 4.15 22.84 20.61
CA THR A 255 4.98 24.06 20.55
C THR A 255 5.34 24.64 21.93
N GLY A 256 4.60 24.25 22.98
CA GLY A 256 4.65 24.91 24.29
C GLY A 256 3.64 26.03 24.49
N ALA A 257 2.67 26.23 23.58
CA ALA A 257 1.74 27.38 23.62
C ALA A 257 0.73 27.40 24.79
N GLY A 258 0.77 26.44 25.72
CA GLY A 258 -0.15 26.33 26.85
C GLY A 258 -1.26 25.32 26.58
N CYS A 259 -2.18 25.17 27.54
CA CYS A 259 -3.30 24.21 27.50
C CYS A 259 -2.97 22.70 27.52
N ALA A 260 -1.69 22.33 27.38
CA ALA A 260 -1.13 21.08 27.89
C ALA A 260 -0.15 21.36 29.05
N GLU A 261 0.17 20.34 29.84
CA GLU A 261 1.11 20.39 30.96
C GLU A 261 2.55 20.43 30.48
N SER A 262 2.89 19.61 29.48
CA SER A 262 4.25 19.50 28.93
C SER A 262 4.24 18.89 27.54
N ALA A 263 5.38 18.95 26.84
CA ALA A 263 5.55 18.22 25.58
C ALA A 263 5.52 16.70 25.79
N GLU A 264 5.98 16.21 26.94
CA GLU A 264 5.95 14.78 27.28
C GLU A 264 4.51 14.29 27.44
N SER A 265 3.69 14.99 28.23
CA SER A 265 2.27 14.64 28.41
C SER A 265 1.47 14.79 27.12
N PHE A 266 1.73 15.82 26.31
CA PHE A 266 1.07 15.98 25.01
C PHE A 266 1.41 14.83 24.05
N ALA A 267 2.67 14.37 24.01
CA ALA A 267 3.06 13.26 23.15
C ALA A 267 2.28 11.96 23.46
N GLN A 268 1.84 11.77 24.72
CA GLN A 268 1.05 10.63 25.16
C GLN A 268 -0.38 10.64 24.61
N TRP A 269 -0.86 11.76 24.06
CA TRP A 269 -2.22 11.85 23.53
C TRP A 269 -2.44 10.97 22.30
N TYR A 270 -1.39 10.78 21.48
CA TYR A 270 -1.46 10.06 20.21
C TYR A 270 -0.40 8.96 20.10
N ARG A 271 0.06 8.46 21.25
CA ARG A 271 1.01 7.35 21.35
C ARG A 271 0.62 6.43 22.48
N ASP A 272 0.80 5.14 22.26
CA ASP A 272 0.42 4.11 23.21
C ASP A 272 1.44 4.06 24.35
N VAL A 273 0.95 4.25 25.57
CA VAL A 273 1.79 4.34 26.76
C VAL A 273 1.17 3.52 27.87
N ASP A 274 1.85 2.43 28.25
CA ASP A 274 1.37 1.51 29.26
C ASP A 274 0.99 2.22 30.57
N GLY A 275 -0.21 1.92 31.05
CA GLY A 275 -0.79 2.51 32.25
C GLY A 275 -1.24 3.97 32.14
N VAL A 276 -1.01 4.65 31.01
CA VAL A 276 -1.45 6.03 30.77
C VAL A 276 -2.71 6.07 29.92
N ASN A 277 -2.71 5.36 28.80
CA ASN A 277 -3.87 5.26 27.91
C ASN A 277 -4.19 3.81 27.55
N GLN A 278 -5.37 3.61 26.97
CA GLN A 278 -5.79 2.33 26.41
C GLN A 278 -6.33 2.55 25.00
N THR A 279 -5.64 1.98 24.02
CA THR A 279 -6.04 2.07 22.61
C THR A 279 -7.22 1.16 22.31
N VAL A 280 -8.12 1.67 21.48
CA VAL A 280 -9.29 0.99 20.97
C VAL A 280 -9.44 1.41 19.52
N VAL A 281 -9.30 0.46 18.60
CA VAL A 281 -9.59 0.72 17.19
C VAL A 281 -11.08 0.49 16.94
N ASP A 282 -11.67 1.36 16.13
CA ASP A 282 -13.05 1.28 15.69
C ASP A 282 -13.15 1.68 14.21
N THR A 283 -14.35 1.68 13.67
CA THR A 283 -14.61 2.12 12.31
C THR A 283 -15.64 3.25 12.31
N ILE A 284 -15.39 4.27 11.48
CA ILE A 284 -16.29 5.40 11.30
C ILE A 284 -16.89 5.39 9.90
N GLY A 285 -18.22 5.34 9.83
CA GLY A 285 -18.97 5.40 8.58
C GLY A 285 -19.16 6.84 8.11
N LEU A 286 -18.51 7.25 7.03
CA LEU A 286 -18.80 8.53 6.39
C LEU A 286 -19.87 8.33 5.31
N THR A 287 -20.91 9.15 5.33
CA THR A 287 -22.00 9.08 4.36
C THR A 287 -21.76 10.04 3.20
N GLN A 288 -22.07 9.59 1.99
CA GLN A 288 -22.00 10.38 0.77
C GLN A 288 -22.94 11.60 0.83
N ARG A 289 -22.49 12.75 0.32
CA ARG A 289 -23.17 14.04 0.37
C ARG A 289 -23.37 14.66 -1.01
N THR A 290 -24.28 14.04 -1.78
CA THR A 290 -24.67 14.51 -3.12
C THR A 290 -25.32 15.90 -3.14
N ASP A 291 -25.78 16.39 -1.99
CA ASP A 291 -26.31 17.74 -1.82
C ASP A 291 -25.22 18.81 -1.67
N LEU A 292 -24.01 18.44 -1.23
CA LEU A 292 -22.84 19.34 -1.23
C LEU A 292 -22.07 19.23 -2.55
N ASP A 293 -21.99 18.02 -3.10
CA ASP A 293 -21.27 17.73 -4.32
C ASP A 293 -22.07 16.75 -5.19
N PRO A 294 -22.74 17.23 -6.26
CA PRO A 294 -23.51 16.37 -7.16
C PRO A 294 -22.70 15.29 -7.88
N SER A 295 -21.37 15.37 -7.89
CA SER A 295 -20.51 14.30 -8.43
C SER A 295 -20.38 13.11 -7.49
N GLY A 296 -20.86 13.21 -6.24
CA GLY A 296 -20.89 12.10 -5.31
C GLY A 296 -19.58 11.82 -4.57
N ARG A 297 -18.59 12.71 -4.67
CA ARG A 297 -17.22 12.50 -4.14
C ARG A 297 -16.97 13.21 -2.81
N THR A 298 -18.03 13.70 -2.17
CA THR A 298 -17.94 14.31 -0.85
C THR A 298 -18.58 13.38 0.16
N TYR A 299 -17.81 13.01 1.17
CA TYR A 299 -18.22 12.16 2.28
C TYR A 299 -18.18 12.95 3.57
N ARG A 300 -19.12 12.65 4.48
CA ARG A 300 -19.18 13.33 5.77
C ARG A 300 -19.57 12.39 6.87
N PHE A 301 -18.84 12.47 7.98
CA PHE A 301 -19.31 12.04 9.29
C PHE A 301 -19.72 13.25 10.12
N GLU A 302 -20.82 13.15 10.86
CA GLU A 302 -21.28 14.19 11.79
C GLU A 302 -22.00 13.58 12.99
N SER A 303 -21.49 13.86 14.19
CA SER A 303 -22.13 13.51 15.45
C SER A 303 -22.07 14.69 16.42
N GLY A 304 -23.22 15.08 16.98
CA GLY A 304 -23.29 16.06 18.06
C GLY A 304 -23.27 15.46 19.47
N ASN A 305 -23.03 14.15 19.58
CA ASN A 305 -22.86 13.40 20.84
C ASN A 305 -21.85 12.27 20.57
N PHE A 306 -20.60 12.61 20.30
CA PHE A 306 -19.57 11.65 19.92
C PHE A 306 -18.91 11.04 21.17
N PHE A 307 -19.31 9.82 21.55
CA PHE A 307 -18.80 9.14 22.75
C PHE A 307 -18.47 7.66 22.46
N PRO A 308 -17.52 7.39 21.54
CA PRO A 308 -17.29 6.04 21.00
C PRO A 308 -16.78 5.02 22.04
N LEU A 309 -16.26 5.51 23.16
CA LEU A 309 -15.69 4.69 24.24
C LEU A 309 -16.62 4.52 25.46
N THR A 310 -17.90 4.87 25.34
CA THR A 310 -18.86 4.61 26.43
C THR A 310 -18.92 3.11 26.74
N ASP A 311 -18.72 2.76 28.00
CA ASP A 311 -18.63 1.38 28.51
C ASP A 311 -17.46 0.55 27.92
N ARG A 312 -16.43 1.19 27.34
CA ARG A 312 -15.21 0.57 26.78
C ARG A 312 -13.96 1.19 27.40
N GLY A 313 -12.77 0.65 27.07
CA GLY A 313 -11.49 1.13 27.58
C GLY A 313 -11.39 1.04 29.11
N PHE A 314 -10.94 2.11 29.75
CA PHE A 314 -10.95 2.29 31.19
C PHE A 314 -12.35 2.51 31.78
N GLY A 315 -13.36 2.70 30.94
CA GLY A 315 -14.77 2.87 31.29
C GLY A 315 -15.22 4.33 31.28
N ASN A 316 -16.45 4.58 31.74
CA ASN A 316 -17.02 5.93 31.72
C ASN A 316 -16.34 6.85 32.73
N THR A 317 -16.23 8.13 32.36
CA THR A 317 -15.66 9.17 33.22
C THR A 317 -16.38 9.23 34.58
N PRO A 318 -15.66 9.30 35.71
CA PRO A 318 -16.28 9.27 37.03
C PRO A 318 -17.34 10.36 37.24
N GLY A 319 -18.53 9.94 37.66
CA GLY A 319 -19.66 10.84 37.87
C GLY A 319 -20.46 11.17 36.61
N GLN A 320 -20.04 10.66 35.46
CA GLN A 320 -20.76 10.75 34.19
C GLN A 320 -21.31 9.37 33.78
N SER A 321 -22.24 9.37 32.82
CA SER A 321 -22.73 8.15 32.16
C SER A 321 -22.05 7.87 30.81
N LEU A 322 -21.09 8.69 30.43
CA LEU A 322 -20.39 8.68 29.15
C LEU A 322 -18.89 8.82 29.39
N ASN A 323 -18.07 8.44 28.41
CA ASN A 323 -16.63 8.64 28.42
C ASN A 323 -16.27 9.96 27.71
N PHE A 324 -15.63 10.90 28.43
CA PHE A 324 -15.21 12.21 27.94
C PHE A 324 -13.70 12.38 27.87
N HIS A 325 -12.90 11.34 28.14
CA HIS A 325 -11.45 11.49 28.23
C HIS A 325 -10.78 10.62 27.20
N PHE A 326 -10.80 11.08 25.97
CA PHE A 326 -10.23 10.31 24.87
C PHE A 326 -9.61 11.20 23.80
N THR A 327 -8.73 10.63 23.01
CA THR A 327 -8.31 11.21 21.74
C THR A 327 -8.76 10.32 20.60
N SER A 328 -8.88 10.91 19.41
CA SER A 328 -9.09 10.18 18.17
C SER A 328 -8.06 10.59 17.12
N GLU A 329 -7.56 9.61 16.40
CA GLU A 329 -6.69 9.75 15.23
C GLU A 329 -7.40 9.10 14.05
N PHE A 330 -7.80 9.93 13.10
CA PHE A 330 -8.42 9.52 11.83
C PHE A 330 -7.44 9.82 10.71
N ARG A 331 -7.09 8.82 9.92
CA ARG A 331 -6.22 8.94 8.74
C ARG A 331 -6.97 8.48 7.51
N SER A 332 -6.74 9.18 6.41
CA SER A 332 -7.36 8.84 5.13
C SER A 332 -6.60 9.50 3.99
N TYR A 333 -6.95 9.12 2.76
CA TYR A 333 -6.31 9.62 1.54
C TYR A 333 -7.37 10.20 0.61
N PHE A 334 -7.03 11.25 -0.13
CA PHE A 334 -7.95 11.85 -1.09
C PHE A 334 -7.21 12.31 -2.34
N GLU A 335 -7.88 12.22 -3.49
CA GLU A 335 -7.39 12.82 -4.74
C GLU A 335 -7.66 14.32 -4.70
N TYR A 336 -6.63 15.13 -4.86
CA TYR A 336 -6.76 16.57 -4.98
C TYR A 336 -7.04 16.95 -6.45
N ARG A 337 -8.16 17.62 -6.70
CA ARG A 337 -8.62 18.08 -8.02
C ARG A 337 -8.68 19.61 -8.14
N GLY A 338 -8.28 20.34 -7.11
CA GLY A 338 -8.24 21.79 -7.10
C GLY A 338 -9.54 22.43 -6.61
N GLY A 339 -9.41 23.33 -5.63
CA GLY A 339 -10.51 24.16 -5.13
C GLY A 339 -11.44 23.49 -4.11
N GLU A 340 -11.06 22.34 -3.55
CA GLU A 340 -11.80 21.65 -2.50
C GLU A 340 -11.95 22.51 -1.26
N THR A 341 -13.04 22.29 -0.52
CA THR A 341 -13.22 22.88 0.81
C THR A 341 -13.56 21.79 1.81
N LEU A 342 -12.71 21.65 2.81
CA LEU A 342 -12.86 20.68 3.88
C LEU A 342 -13.38 21.39 5.14
N GLU A 343 -14.32 20.76 5.84
CA GLU A 343 -15.01 21.34 7.00
C GLU A 343 -14.94 20.40 8.20
N PHE A 344 -14.62 20.97 9.36
CA PHE A 344 -14.42 20.23 10.60
C PHE A 344 -15.17 20.89 11.75
N THR A 345 -15.61 20.09 12.71
CA THR A 345 -16.11 20.55 14.01
C THR A 345 -15.55 19.67 15.09
N GLY A 346 -15.13 20.31 16.17
CA GLY A 346 -14.92 19.60 17.42
C GLY A 346 -15.03 20.50 18.63
N ASP A 347 -15.14 19.80 19.74
CA ASP A 347 -14.82 20.16 21.10
C ASP A 347 -14.09 18.94 21.68
N ASP A 348 -12.96 19.08 22.34
CA ASP A 348 -12.23 20.31 22.59
C ASP A 348 -11.27 20.62 21.42
N ASP A 349 -10.15 19.90 21.34
CA ASP A 349 -9.09 20.20 20.38
C ASP A 349 -9.31 19.48 19.05
N VAL A 350 -9.15 20.17 17.92
CA VAL A 350 -9.05 19.55 16.59
C VAL A 350 -7.89 20.14 15.79
N TRP A 351 -7.02 19.28 15.29
CA TRP A 351 -5.98 19.60 14.32
C TRP A 351 -6.13 18.75 13.08
N VAL A 352 -6.04 19.39 11.91
CA VAL A 352 -6.10 18.71 10.61
C VAL A 352 -4.82 18.99 9.88
N PHE A 353 -4.18 17.93 9.39
CA PHE A 353 -3.00 18.00 8.55
C PHE A 353 -3.33 17.46 7.16
N VAL A 354 -2.87 18.16 6.14
CA VAL A 354 -2.91 17.70 4.75
C VAL A 354 -1.47 17.53 4.30
N ASN A 355 -1.12 16.33 3.84
CA ASN A 355 0.24 15.98 3.42
C ASN A 355 1.28 16.35 4.50
N GLY A 356 1.00 15.97 5.75
CA GLY A 356 1.85 16.24 6.91
C GLY A 356 1.93 17.70 7.37
N ARG A 357 1.13 18.62 6.81
CA ARG A 357 1.18 20.06 7.07
C ARG A 357 -0.13 20.60 7.64
N LEU A 358 -0.04 21.41 8.69
CA LEU A 358 -1.20 21.92 9.44
C LEU A 358 -2.12 22.76 8.55
N ALA A 359 -3.36 22.32 8.40
CA ALA A 359 -4.40 22.93 7.57
C ALA A 359 -5.49 23.62 8.40
N VAL A 360 -5.89 23.01 9.52
CA VAL A 360 -6.90 23.54 10.43
C VAL A 360 -6.42 23.40 11.87
N ASP A 361 -6.57 24.47 12.65
CA ASP A 361 -6.24 24.50 14.08
C ASP A 361 -7.43 25.06 14.87
N ILE A 362 -8.13 24.15 15.54
CA ILE A 362 -9.20 24.38 16.51
C ILE A 362 -8.74 23.85 17.87
N GLY A 363 -7.52 24.21 18.30
CA GLY A 363 -7.00 23.78 19.58
C GLY A 363 -7.65 24.46 20.79
N GLY A 364 -7.40 23.89 21.96
CA GLY A 364 -7.85 24.36 23.26
C GLY A 364 -9.16 23.73 23.74
N ILE A 365 -9.52 24.05 24.98
CA ILE A 365 -10.72 23.52 25.64
C ILE A 365 -11.86 24.53 25.46
N HIS A 366 -12.87 24.19 24.67
CA HIS A 366 -13.97 25.06 24.28
C HIS A 366 -15.22 24.26 23.89
N GLY A 367 -16.37 24.93 23.78
CA GLY A 367 -17.54 24.28 23.17
C GLY A 367 -17.33 24.05 21.67
N ALA A 368 -18.28 23.39 21.00
CA ALA A 368 -18.17 23.06 19.59
C ALA A 368 -17.82 24.29 18.72
N GLU A 369 -16.65 24.24 18.08
CA GLU A 369 -16.17 25.26 17.14
C GLU A 369 -16.01 24.66 15.74
N ASN A 370 -16.12 25.50 14.71
CA ASN A 370 -15.96 25.08 13.32
C ASN A 370 -14.62 25.55 12.78
N GLY A 371 -13.98 24.68 12.00
CA GLY A 371 -12.81 25.00 11.20
C GLY A 371 -13.02 24.57 9.75
N SER A 372 -12.35 25.23 8.83
CA SER A 372 -12.33 24.81 7.43
C SER A 372 -11.03 25.21 6.77
N VAL A 373 -10.69 24.47 5.72
CA VAL A 373 -9.60 24.80 4.81
C VAL A 373 -10.15 24.72 3.39
N ALA A 374 -9.94 25.80 2.63
CA ALA A 374 -10.07 25.75 1.18
C ALA A 374 -8.69 25.44 0.62
N LEU A 375 -8.57 24.33 -0.11
CA LEU A 375 -7.38 24.02 -0.89
C LEU A 375 -7.38 24.95 -2.12
N SER A 376 -6.23 25.53 -2.45
CA SER A 376 -6.15 26.48 -3.56
C SER A 376 -6.39 25.79 -4.89
N ASP A 377 -6.47 26.56 -5.96
CA ASP A 377 -6.51 26.12 -7.35
C ASP A 377 -5.48 26.90 -8.19
N ASP A 378 -4.33 27.21 -7.57
CA ASP A 378 -3.29 28.02 -8.19
C ASP A 378 -2.71 27.28 -9.39
N THR A 379 -2.68 27.95 -10.55
CA THR A 379 -2.17 27.35 -11.78
C THR A 379 -0.74 27.80 -12.05
N ASP A 380 0.19 26.85 -12.20
CA ASP A 380 1.54 27.16 -12.65
C ASP A 380 1.47 27.74 -14.08
N PRO A 381 1.92 28.98 -14.30
CA PRO A 381 1.80 29.64 -15.61
C PRO A 381 2.69 29.04 -16.70
N GLN A 382 3.62 28.15 -16.37
CA GLN A 382 4.51 27.45 -17.30
C GLN A 382 4.02 26.06 -17.66
N THR A 383 3.55 25.29 -16.68
CA THR A 383 3.13 23.89 -16.88
C THR A 383 1.62 23.77 -17.06
N GLY A 384 0.83 24.73 -16.55
CA GLY A 384 -0.62 24.63 -16.48
C GLY A 384 -1.12 23.73 -15.36
N GLN A 385 -0.23 23.19 -14.52
CA GLN A 385 -0.58 22.32 -13.40
C GLN A 385 -1.23 23.12 -12.27
N VAL A 386 -2.35 22.62 -11.74
CA VAL A 386 -3.02 23.19 -10.57
C VAL A 386 -2.35 22.66 -9.30
N TYR A 387 -2.11 23.52 -8.30
CA TYR A 387 -1.40 23.17 -7.08
C TYR A 387 -1.81 24.01 -5.85
N ASP A 388 -1.40 23.56 -4.66
CA ASP A 388 -1.41 24.31 -3.40
C ASP A 388 -0.04 24.20 -2.71
N ASP A 389 0.71 25.31 -2.68
CA ASP A 389 2.07 25.36 -2.14
C ASP A 389 2.14 25.26 -0.62
N ARG A 390 1.03 25.53 0.08
CA ARG A 390 0.97 25.42 1.54
C ARG A 390 1.08 23.97 1.98
N PHE A 391 0.53 23.07 1.17
CA PHE A 391 0.46 21.63 1.44
C PHE A 391 1.34 20.79 0.51
N ASP A 392 1.96 21.40 -0.51
CA ASP A 392 2.80 20.72 -1.50
C ASP A 392 2.01 19.64 -2.27
N ILE A 393 0.82 20.02 -2.74
CA ILE A 393 -0.13 19.14 -3.45
C ILE A 393 -0.43 19.69 -4.86
N PHE A 394 -0.72 18.80 -5.81
CA PHE A 394 -1.02 19.12 -7.21
C PHE A 394 -2.20 18.31 -7.74
N GLU A 395 -2.97 18.91 -8.65
CA GLU A 395 -4.17 18.28 -9.24
C GLU A 395 -3.83 16.90 -9.84
N GLY A 396 -4.66 15.92 -9.50
CA GLY A 396 -4.49 14.49 -9.82
C GLY A 396 -3.74 13.71 -8.76
N GLY A 397 -2.98 14.33 -7.85
CA GLY A 397 -2.26 13.61 -6.80
C GLY A 397 -3.17 13.13 -5.67
N VAL A 398 -2.84 11.97 -5.09
CA VAL A 398 -3.46 11.44 -3.87
C VAL A 398 -2.62 11.85 -2.65
N TYR A 399 -3.27 12.40 -1.63
CA TYR A 399 -2.60 12.94 -0.45
C TYR A 399 -3.27 12.50 0.85
N GLU A 400 -2.45 12.31 1.88
CA GLU A 400 -2.92 12.03 3.22
C GLU A 400 -3.66 13.24 3.81
N ILE A 401 -4.76 12.94 4.50
CA ILE A 401 -5.37 13.80 5.50
C ILE A 401 -5.42 13.09 6.84
N VAL A 402 -4.95 13.78 7.88
CA VAL A 402 -5.01 13.27 9.25
C VAL A 402 -5.75 14.27 10.13
N VAL A 403 -6.70 13.75 10.91
CA VAL A 403 -7.45 14.51 11.91
C VAL A 403 -7.08 13.97 13.29
N PHE A 404 -6.52 14.86 14.10
CA PHE A 404 -6.26 14.63 15.52
C PHE A 404 -7.31 15.39 16.32
N GLN A 405 -8.04 14.69 17.17
CA GLN A 405 -8.99 15.30 18.11
C GLN A 405 -8.67 14.84 19.53
N ALA A 406 -8.95 15.71 20.50
CA ALA A 406 -8.91 15.36 21.91
C ALA A 406 -10.16 15.89 22.62
N GLU A 407 -10.94 14.97 23.19
CA GLU A 407 -12.04 15.28 24.12
C GLU A 407 -11.47 15.23 25.54
N ARG A 408 -11.45 16.38 26.21
CA ARG A 408 -10.71 16.53 27.48
C ARG A 408 -11.55 17.17 28.58
N HIS A 409 -12.82 17.48 28.32
CA HIS A 409 -13.68 18.16 29.27
C HIS A 409 -15.13 17.64 29.26
N THR A 410 -15.67 17.37 30.46
CA THR A 410 -16.97 16.68 30.67
C THR A 410 -18.26 17.46 30.34
N THR A 411 -18.24 18.38 29.36
CA THR A 411 -19.42 19.20 29.02
C THR A 411 -20.19 18.69 27.81
N GLN A 412 -19.52 18.48 26.69
CA GLN A 412 -20.11 18.04 25.42
C GLN A 412 -19.01 17.46 24.54
N SER A 413 -19.39 16.61 23.58
CA SER A 413 -18.48 16.09 22.56
C SER A 413 -19.16 15.99 21.20
N ASN A 414 -18.54 16.57 20.19
CA ASN A 414 -19.00 16.79 18.84
C ASN A 414 -17.85 16.46 17.90
N TYR A 415 -18.19 15.82 16.79
CA TYR A 415 -17.20 15.43 15.81
C TYR A 415 -17.83 15.55 14.43
N ARG A 416 -17.29 16.43 13.59
CA ARG A 416 -17.65 16.52 12.17
C ARG A 416 -16.40 16.56 11.33
N LEU A 417 -16.45 15.81 10.25
CA LEU A 417 -15.42 15.69 9.24
C LEU A 417 -16.12 15.64 7.89
N THR A 418 -15.81 16.59 7.01
CA THR A 418 -16.18 16.54 5.59
C THR A 418 -14.93 16.36 4.75
N LEU A 419 -14.90 15.29 3.96
CA LEU A 419 -13.86 14.99 2.99
C LEU A 419 -14.42 15.18 1.58
N SER A 420 -13.87 16.12 0.82
CA SER A 420 -14.19 16.34 -0.60
C SER A 420 -13.08 15.77 -1.46
N GLY A 421 -13.44 15.09 -2.57
CA GLY A 421 -12.47 14.40 -3.43
C GLY A 421 -12.10 13.01 -2.92
N PHE A 422 -12.87 12.48 -1.97
CA PHE A 422 -12.67 11.11 -1.52
C PHE A 422 -13.24 10.17 -2.57
N LEU A 423 -12.33 9.48 -3.24
CA LEU A 423 -12.62 8.32 -4.05
C LEU A 423 -12.12 7.12 -3.24
N ASN A 424 -12.94 6.08 -3.12
CA ASN A 424 -12.40 4.76 -3.41
C ASN A 424 -11.97 4.92 -4.86
N THR A 425 -10.69 5.18 -5.09
CA THR A 425 -10.10 5.19 -6.44
C THR A 425 -10.69 3.98 -7.13
N GLY A 426 -11.51 4.26 -8.13
CA GLY A 426 -12.40 3.26 -8.68
C GLY A 426 -11.67 2.55 -9.79
N GLN A 427 -11.87 1.25 -9.87
CA GLN A 427 -11.47 0.39 -10.98
C GLN A 427 -11.54 1.15 -12.31
N SER A 428 -10.39 1.37 -12.96
CA SER A 428 -10.30 1.81 -14.34
C SER A 428 -11.16 0.89 -15.19
N THR A 429 -11.96 1.49 -16.06
CA THR A 429 -12.61 0.74 -17.12
C THR A 429 -11.80 0.97 -18.38
N CYS A 430 -11.12 -0.08 -18.82
CA CYS A 430 -10.36 -0.07 -20.05
C CYS A 430 -11.24 -0.52 -21.20
N GLU A 431 -11.47 0.40 -22.13
CA GLU A 431 -12.13 0.09 -23.39
C GLU A 431 -11.07 -0.02 -24.47
N SER A 432 -11.12 -1.09 -25.27
CA SER A 432 -10.29 -1.18 -26.46
C SER A 432 -10.59 0.01 -27.39
N ASP A 433 -9.58 0.77 -27.77
CA ASP A 433 -9.67 1.86 -28.74
C ASP A 433 -9.98 1.39 -30.16
N CYS A 434 -10.06 0.07 -30.34
CA CYS A 434 -10.43 -0.60 -31.57
C CYS A 434 -11.92 -0.42 -31.92
N VAL A 435 -12.38 0.81 -32.11
CA VAL A 435 -13.77 1.14 -32.46
C VAL A 435 -13.98 1.25 -33.97
N GLU A 436 -12.93 1.13 -34.79
CA GLU A 436 -13.07 1.13 -36.27
C GLU A 436 -12.08 0.25 -37.05
N ASN A 437 -11.21 -0.52 -36.38
CA ASN A 437 -10.32 -1.52 -37.00
C ASN A 437 -9.87 -2.58 -35.98
N CYS A 438 -10.82 -3.21 -35.29
CA CYS A 438 -10.55 -4.42 -34.52
C CYS A 438 -10.43 -5.59 -35.51
N ASN A 439 -9.33 -5.62 -36.26
CA ASN A 439 -8.99 -6.73 -37.13
C ASN A 439 -7.76 -7.41 -36.51
N PRO A 440 -7.91 -8.53 -35.77
CA PRO A 440 -6.78 -9.35 -35.43
C PRO A 440 -6.33 -10.04 -36.72
N GLU A 441 -5.61 -9.29 -37.55
CA GLU A 441 -5.01 -9.71 -38.82
C GLU A 441 -5.97 -10.47 -39.75
N ALA A 442 -6.62 -9.80 -40.70
CA ALA A 442 -7.26 -10.47 -41.83
C ALA A 442 -6.18 -11.25 -42.57
N GLU A 443 -6.10 -12.54 -42.30
CA GLU A 443 -5.16 -13.46 -42.89
C GLU A 443 -5.77 -13.97 -44.19
N CYS A 444 -5.52 -13.24 -45.27
CA CYS A 444 -5.96 -13.67 -46.58
C CYS A 444 -5.65 -15.16 -46.84
N GLY A 445 -6.66 -15.97 -47.12
CA GLY A 445 -6.57 -17.40 -47.33
C GLY A 445 -6.79 -18.26 -46.09
N ASP A 446 -7.51 -17.79 -45.08
CA ASP A 446 -7.90 -18.57 -43.90
C ASP A 446 -9.26 -19.29 -44.06
N GLY A 447 -9.99 -18.97 -45.14
CA GLY A 447 -11.28 -19.57 -45.49
C GLY A 447 -12.49 -18.77 -45.01
N VAL A 448 -12.29 -17.53 -44.52
CA VAL A 448 -13.32 -16.61 -44.04
C VAL A 448 -13.22 -15.30 -44.84
N LEU A 449 -14.34 -14.79 -45.34
CA LEU A 449 -14.39 -13.53 -46.08
C LEU A 449 -14.62 -12.38 -45.11
N ASP A 450 -13.57 -11.63 -44.80
CA ASP A 450 -13.60 -10.50 -43.88
C ASP A 450 -13.82 -9.18 -44.64
N THR A 451 -15.06 -8.97 -45.11
CA THR A 451 -15.39 -7.77 -45.90
C THR A 451 -15.18 -6.45 -45.14
N ASP A 452 -15.27 -6.50 -43.80
CA ASP A 452 -15.04 -5.34 -42.93
C ASP A 452 -13.53 -5.02 -42.78
N ALA A 453 -12.66 -5.99 -43.06
CA ALA A 453 -11.20 -5.82 -43.11
C ALA A 453 -10.65 -5.49 -44.51
N GLY A 454 -11.53 -5.41 -45.52
CA GLY A 454 -11.19 -5.00 -46.88
C GLY A 454 -10.95 -6.12 -47.89
N GLU A 455 -11.27 -7.37 -47.54
CA GLU A 455 -11.20 -8.49 -48.47
C GLU A 455 -12.31 -8.41 -49.53
N GLU A 456 -11.93 -8.60 -50.80
CA GLU A 456 -12.90 -8.77 -51.89
C GLU A 456 -13.27 -10.26 -52.09
N CYS A 457 -12.40 -11.16 -51.65
CA CYS A 457 -12.54 -12.61 -51.69
C CYS A 457 -11.64 -13.27 -50.64
N ASP A 458 -11.92 -14.53 -50.28
CA ASP A 458 -11.03 -15.42 -49.54
C ASP A 458 -11.34 -16.87 -49.94
N ASP A 459 -10.45 -17.56 -50.65
CA ASP A 459 -10.69 -18.94 -51.11
C ASP A 459 -9.99 -20.02 -50.26
N GLY A 460 -9.58 -19.67 -49.03
CA GLY A 460 -8.89 -20.54 -48.09
C GLY A 460 -7.43 -20.81 -48.43
N ASN A 461 -6.83 -20.00 -49.31
CA ASN A 461 -5.39 -20.01 -49.56
C ASN A 461 -4.84 -18.69 -50.17
N LYS A 462 -3.52 -18.61 -50.41
CA LYS A 462 -2.82 -17.42 -50.97
C LYS A 462 -2.29 -17.64 -52.40
N GLN A 463 -2.80 -18.62 -53.14
CA GLN A 463 -2.29 -18.92 -54.48
C GLN A 463 -2.79 -17.90 -55.51
N TRP A 464 -2.06 -17.82 -56.62
CA TRP A 464 -2.48 -17.04 -57.77
C TRP A 464 -2.93 -18.00 -58.88
N GLY A 465 -4.07 -17.76 -59.50
CA GLY A 465 -4.65 -18.48 -60.63
C GLY A 465 -5.90 -19.31 -60.33
N ASP A 466 -6.44 -19.21 -59.12
CA ASP A 466 -7.68 -19.86 -58.62
C ASP A 466 -8.82 -18.87 -58.32
N GLY A 467 -8.56 -17.58 -58.45
CA GLY A 467 -9.58 -16.54 -58.52
C GLY A 467 -9.60 -15.54 -57.36
N CYS A 468 -8.92 -15.86 -56.26
CA CYS A 468 -8.61 -14.91 -55.19
C CYS A 468 -7.10 -14.86 -54.98
N ASP A 469 -6.49 -13.68 -55.02
CA ASP A 469 -5.04 -13.57 -54.87
C ASP A 469 -4.57 -13.52 -53.41
N GLY A 470 -3.26 -13.63 -53.18
CA GLY A 470 -2.68 -13.57 -51.83
C GLY A 470 -2.73 -12.19 -51.15
N SER A 471 -3.43 -11.21 -51.73
CA SER A 471 -3.80 -9.92 -51.13
C SER A 471 -5.33 -9.78 -50.98
N CYS A 472 -6.08 -10.85 -51.23
CA CYS A 472 -7.53 -10.96 -51.13
C CYS A 472 -8.28 -10.00 -52.06
N GLU A 473 -7.69 -9.77 -53.25
CA GLU A 473 -8.32 -9.12 -54.38
C GLU A 473 -8.80 -10.16 -55.40
N THR A 474 -9.93 -9.87 -56.05
CA THR A 474 -10.48 -10.78 -57.07
C THR A 474 -9.58 -10.79 -58.30
N GLU A 475 -9.10 -11.95 -58.72
CA GLU A 475 -8.17 -12.02 -59.84
C GLU A 475 -8.80 -11.56 -61.17
N PRO A 476 -8.04 -10.91 -62.06
CA PRO A 476 -8.54 -10.48 -63.35
C PRO A 476 -9.10 -11.65 -64.19
N GLY A 477 -10.41 -11.60 -64.49
CA GLY A 477 -11.09 -12.64 -65.25
C GLY A 477 -11.75 -13.72 -64.41
N TRP A 478 -11.91 -13.50 -63.10
CA TRP A 478 -12.65 -14.34 -62.18
C TRP A 478 -13.83 -13.58 -61.55
N VAL A 479 -14.79 -14.33 -61.00
CA VAL A 479 -15.89 -13.83 -60.18
C VAL A 479 -15.96 -14.71 -58.94
N CYS A 480 -15.89 -14.10 -57.76
CA CYS A 480 -16.02 -14.77 -56.47
C CYS A 480 -17.41 -14.48 -55.87
N GLU A 481 -18.05 -15.51 -55.34
CA GLU A 481 -19.33 -15.43 -54.62
C GLU A 481 -19.19 -16.13 -53.25
N ASP A 482 -20.08 -15.81 -52.30
CA ASP A 482 -20.12 -16.43 -50.97
C ASP A 482 -20.25 -17.97 -51.08
N GLY A 483 -19.27 -18.67 -50.52
CA GLY A 483 -19.16 -20.14 -50.49
C GLY A 483 -20.03 -20.82 -49.44
N GLY A 484 -20.69 -20.05 -48.57
CA GLY A 484 -21.66 -20.54 -47.57
C GLY A 484 -21.05 -21.06 -46.27
N SER A 485 -19.73 -21.03 -46.11
CA SER A 485 -19.00 -21.40 -44.88
C SER A 485 -18.16 -20.26 -44.30
N GLY A 486 -18.40 -19.02 -44.72
CA GLY A 486 -17.62 -17.86 -44.32
C GLY A 486 -16.75 -17.34 -45.46
N GLY A 487 -16.09 -18.20 -46.23
CA GLY A 487 -15.23 -17.81 -47.36
C GLY A 487 -15.91 -17.69 -48.74
N SER A 488 -15.10 -17.44 -49.75
CA SER A 488 -15.45 -17.21 -51.15
C SER A 488 -15.20 -18.43 -52.05
N ASN A 489 -16.03 -18.58 -53.08
CA ASN A 489 -15.85 -19.56 -54.14
C ASN A 489 -15.72 -18.85 -55.49
N CYS A 490 -14.55 -18.97 -56.12
CA CYS A 490 -14.19 -18.21 -57.32
C CYS A 490 -14.27 -19.06 -58.59
N ILE A 491 -14.85 -18.50 -59.66
CA ILE A 491 -14.97 -19.15 -60.97
C ILE A 491 -14.53 -18.21 -62.10
N PRO A 492 -14.02 -18.74 -63.24
CA PRO A 492 -13.65 -17.90 -64.37
C PRO A 492 -14.85 -17.13 -64.94
N ALA A 493 -14.68 -15.81 -65.13
CA ALA A 493 -15.63 -14.94 -65.82
C ALA A 493 -15.68 -15.33 -67.31
N GLY A 494 -16.79 -15.91 -67.75
CA GLY A 494 -17.00 -16.44 -69.10
C GLY A 494 -17.08 -15.41 -70.23
#